data_AF-A0A927H0Q2-F1
#
_entry.id   AF-A0A927H0Q2-F1
#
_cell.length_a   1.000
_cell.length_b   1.000
_cell.length_c   1.000
_cell.angle_alpha   90.00
_cell.angle_beta   90.00
_cell.angle_gamma   90.00
#
_symmetry.space_group_name_H-M   'P 1'
#
loop_
_entity.id
_entity.type
_entity.pdbx_description
1 polymer ?
#
loop_
_entity_poly.entity_id
_entity_poly.type
_entity_poly.pdbx_seq_one_letter_code
_entity_poly.pdbx_strand_id
1 'polypeptide(L)'
;MSNAADGLRALPLVIADPRNERHSIFSDVLEPYLNQMGISFELLEQAAGPFSGAELSQWPLIILAHPGCLSGQTELASAVVRAVEAGTGLVSFGEQIAPWAHSYAGSQASTFVAIRDADHPISRLHRQGERRRHYHLNKEITPAISSSAAPLVTLGPGPLLSVVQADGQGRVAIWSTLEWGRHDVLGPLYGLDDLLWRSIVWAARKPFVTRSLPPFLTMRIDDVSGFGQLKGGATGLYWLRDCVELGWKPWVGLFLDDLTPDVLDELRPMLRQNQVTACPHAFSYWDFGYFRHTPKYPDQGYWSEAAACEPYTESEVLDRVRRVEAWYAKHPDIPMSKVFVPHYYELSEGYMPHLARWGCEFICSMNPENTPYPGTMTFGGPYYKKTTPPTQTTPVFYADWYPAKEGMYRKSLFASITEIRDDNGYEWAPNNKVDDTIQHGINQISRALDAQVLAQLFTHESGYIQYIKPDHWKAIMEAITDTFAARGVIHTTLDDAMAYMRDLHESRLVDAACVDGGLEVRFEGASAGETKIAVYADETLEPVWREILPFNGTHRETLSVGK
;
A
#
# COMPACT_ATOMS: atom_id res chain seq x y z
N MET A 1 20.76 -24.56 10.12
CA MET A 1 19.81 -24.81 11.23
C MET A 1 20.41 -24.15 12.46
N SER A 2 20.00 -22.93 12.76
CA SER A 2 20.43 -22.21 13.96
C SER A 2 19.78 -22.86 15.19
N ASN A 3 20.49 -22.85 16.32
CA ASN A 3 19.96 -23.23 17.63
C ASN A 3 18.61 -22.55 17.84
N ALA A 4 17.52 -23.31 17.73
CA ALA A 4 16.20 -22.85 18.11
C ALA A 4 16.25 -22.59 19.62
N ALA A 5 16.00 -21.35 20.03
CA ALA A 5 15.68 -21.07 21.42
C ALA A 5 14.45 -21.91 21.80
N ASP A 6 14.38 -22.39 23.04
CA ASP A 6 13.34 -23.28 23.60
C ASP A 6 11.93 -22.65 23.68
N GLY A 7 11.58 -21.71 22.78
CA GLY A 7 10.34 -20.96 22.72
C GLY A 7 9.43 -21.32 21.55
N LEU A 8 8.12 -21.07 21.71
CA LEU A 8 7.16 -21.18 20.60
C LEU A 8 7.42 -20.07 19.57
N ARG A 9 7.48 -20.42 18.28
CA ARG A 9 7.68 -19.44 17.21
C ARG A 9 6.45 -18.52 17.09
N ALA A 10 6.69 -17.30 16.62
CA ALA A 10 5.67 -16.29 16.36
C ALA A 10 5.59 -15.86 14.87
N LEU A 11 6.36 -16.53 14.00
CA LEU A 11 6.30 -16.38 12.53
C LEU A 11 5.65 -17.61 11.88
N PRO A 12 4.89 -17.46 10.78
CA PRO A 12 4.33 -18.57 10.01
C PRO A 12 5.38 -19.41 9.29
N LEU A 13 5.03 -20.67 9.04
CA LEU A 13 5.67 -21.56 8.07
C LEU A 13 4.88 -21.54 6.75
N VAL A 14 5.51 -21.13 5.66
CA VAL A 14 4.95 -21.23 4.30
C VAL A 14 5.45 -22.52 3.65
N ILE A 15 4.53 -23.33 3.14
CA ILE A 15 4.83 -24.54 2.38
C ILE A 15 4.51 -24.29 0.92
N ALA A 16 5.51 -24.46 0.05
CA ALA A 16 5.40 -24.32 -1.39
C ALA A 16 6.14 -25.47 -2.11
N ASP A 17 5.68 -25.84 -3.31
CA ASP A 17 6.35 -26.84 -4.16
C ASP A 17 6.81 -26.18 -5.47
N PRO A 18 8.12 -25.87 -5.62
CA PRO A 18 8.64 -25.22 -6.83
C PRO A 18 8.61 -26.10 -8.09
N ARG A 19 8.32 -27.40 -7.98
CA ARG A 19 8.12 -28.29 -9.14
C ARG A 19 6.68 -28.24 -9.66
N ASN A 20 5.74 -27.72 -8.87
CA ASN A 20 4.35 -27.58 -9.27
C ASN A 20 4.19 -26.37 -10.20
N GLU A 21 3.48 -26.53 -11.32
CA GLU A 21 3.22 -25.44 -12.28
C GLU A 21 2.49 -24.23 -11.65
N ARG A 22 1.77 -24.45 -10.53
CA ARG A 22 1.05 -23.42 -9.77
C ARG A 22 1.92 -22.67 -8.76
N HIS A 23 3.22 -22.97 -8.68
CA HIS A 23 4.15 -22.26 -7.81
C HIS A 23 4.19 -20.74 -8.08
N SER A 24 3.89 -20.31 -9.31
CA SER A 24 3.78 -18.89 -9.65
C SER A 24 2.71 -18.14 -8.85
N ILE A 25 1.67 -18.83 -8.35
CA ILE A 25 0.70 -18.22 -7.42
C ILE A 25 1.40 -17.78 -6.13
N PHE A 26 2.36 -18.57 -5.63
CA PHE A 26 3.17 -18.17 -4.50
C PHE A 26 4.11 -17.03 -4.87
N SER A 27 4.99 -17.24 -5.86
CA SER A 27 6.10 -16.32 -6.14
C SER A 27 5.70 -14.98 -6.75
N ASP A 28 4.55 -14.93 -7.44
CA ASP A 28 4.11 -13.75 -8.20
C ASP A 28 2.91 -13.06 -7.56
N VAL A 29 2.21 -13.72 -6.61
CA VAL A 29 1.03 -13.17 -5.94
C VAL A 29 1.20 -13.18 -4.42
N LEU A 30 1.24 -14.35 -3.78
CA LEU A 30 1.23 -14.44 -2.31
C LEU A 30 2.45 -13.80 -1.66
N GLU A 31 3.66 -14.10 -2.14
CA GLU A 31 4.90 -13.56 -1.59
C GLU A 31 4.93 -12.02 -1.61
N PRO A 32 4.59 -11.33 -2.72
CA PRO A 32 4.39 -9.87 -2.72
C PRO A 32 3.42 -9.35 -1.64
N TYR A 33 2.28 -10.00 -1.43
CA TYR A 33 1.33 -9.63 -0.36
C TYR A 33 1.92 -9.81 1.03
N LEU A 34 2.53 -10.98 1.31
CA LEU A 34 3.15 -11.24 2.62
C LEU A 34 4.24 -10.21 2.93
N ASN A 35 5.07 -9.90 1.95
CA ASN A 35 6.14 -8.90 2.09
C ASN A 35 5.55 -7.51 2.37
N GLN A 36 4.53 -7.07 1.62
CA GLN A 36 3.90 -5.77 1.85
C GLN A 36 3.19 -5.66 3.19
N MET A 37 2.52 -6.73 3.61
CA MET A 37 1.82 -6.82 4.91
C MET A 37 2.80 -7.02 6.07
N GLY A 38 4.12 -7.06 5.82
CA GLY A 38 5.15 -7.26 6.83
C GLY A 38 5.05 -8.62 7.54
N ILE A 39 4.49 -9.63 6.87
CA ILE A 39 4.35 -10.99 7.38
C ILE A 39 5.61 -11.76 7.02
N SER A 40 6.61 -11.70 7.88
CA SER A 40 7.82 -12.52 7.73
C SER A 40 7.50 -13.99 7.89
N PHE A 41 8.15 -14.87 7.15
CA PHE A 41 7.87 -16.30 7.18
C PHE A 41 9.13 -17.15 7.03
N GLU A 42 9.04 -18.39 7.50
CA GLU A 42 9.95 -19.46 7.09
C GLU A 42 9.37 -20.18 5.88
N LEU A 43 10.21 -20.43 4.89
CA LEU A 43 9.80 -21.12 3.67
C LEU A 43 10.29 -22.57 3.69
N LEU A 44 9.35 -23.50 3.50
CA LEU A 44 9.62 -24.91 3.26
C LEU A 44 9.32 -25.25 1.79
N GLU A 45 10.36 -25.22 0.97
CA GLU A 45 10.34 -25.75 -0.41
C GLU A 45 10.73 -27.22 -0.40
N GLN A 46 9.74 -28.13 -0.37
CA GLN A 46 9.90 -29.58 -0.35
C GLN A 46 10.72 -30.22 0.78
N ALA A 47 10.47 -31.53 0.96
CA ALA A 47 10.84 -32.37 2.10
C ALA A 47 12.35 -32.42 2.43
N ALA A 48 12.78 -31.56 3.35
CA ALA A 48 13.87 -31.90 4.27
C ALA A 48 13.34 -32.87 5.33
N GLY A 49 13.17 -34.14 4.96
CA GLY A 49 12.81 -35.24 5.88
C GLY A 49 11.34 -35.29 6.31
N PRO A 50 10.95 -36.37 7.02
CA PRO A 50 9.61 -36.49 7.57
C PRO A 50 9.42 -35.50 8.72
N PHE A 51 8.48 -34.56 8.57
CA PHE A 51 8.03 -33.73 9.67
C PHE A 51 6.97 -34.47 10.49
N SER A 52 7.15 -34.49 11.80
CA SER A 52 6.12 -34.87 12.75
C SER A 52 5.15 -33.72 12.98
N GLY A 53 3.93 -34.04 13.42
CA GLY A 53 2.96 -33.00 13.82
C GLY A 53 3.45 -32.17 15.01
N ALA A 54 4.28 -32.77 15.89
CA ALA A 54 4.87 -32.08 17.03
C ALA A 54 5.90 -31.02 16.61
N GLU A 55 6.72 -31.31 15.58
CA GLU A 55 7.63 -30.32 15.00
C GLU A 55 6.84 -29.17 14.37
N LEU A 56 5.84 -29.48 13.53
CA LEU A 56 5.01 -28.45 12.89
C LEU A 56 4.19 -27.61 13.88
N SER A 57 3.90 -28.15 15.07
CA SER A 57 3.18 -27.41 16.13
C SER A 57 3.98 -26.26 16.75
N GLN A 58 5.29 -26.17 16.47
CA GLN A 58 6.13 -25.06 16.92
C GLN A 58 5.77 -23.74 16.26
N TRP A 59 5.26 -23.77 15.03
CA TRP A 59 4.80 -22.57 14.32
C TRP A 59 3.40 -22.18 14.78
N PRO A 60 3.07 -20.87 14.82
CA PRO A 60 1.74 -20.39 15.15
C PRO A 60 0.76 -20.60 13.99
N LEU A 61 1.28 -20.70 12.76
CA LEU A 61 0.51 -20.77 11.54
C LEU A 61 1.28 -21.55 10.47
N ILE A 62 0.56 -22.37 9.72
CA ILE A 62 1.02 -22.99 8.47
C ILE A 62 0.24 -22.35 7.31
N ILE A 63 0.94 -21.98 6.25
CA ILE A 63 0.36 -21.44 5.02
C ILE A 63 0.66 -22.40 3.86
N LEU A 64 -0.39 -22.95 3.27
CA LEU A 64 -0.31 -23.77 2.05
C LEU A 64 -0.44 -22.85 0.85
N ALA A 65 0.70 -22.54 0.21
CA ALA A 65 0.84 -21.35 -0.62
C ALA A 65 0.12 -21.41 -1.98
N HIS A 66 -0.14 -22.60 -2.50
CA HIS A 66 -0.79 -22.81 -3.79
C HIS A 66 -1.39 -24.22 -3.89
N PRO A 67 -2.28 -24.49 -4.88
CA PRO A 67 -2.81 -25.83 -5.11
C PRO A 67 -1.72 -26.84 -5.49
N GLY A 68 -1.83 -28.04 -4.94
CA GLY A 68 -0.91 -29.15 -5.11
C GLY A 68 0.44 -28.99 -4.41
N CYS A 69 0.57 -28.14 -3.40
CA CYS A 69 1.78 -28.02 -2.57
C CYS A 69 2.03 -29.26 -1.69
N LEU A 70 0.98 -30.05 -1.39
CA LEU A 70 1.07 -31.32 -0.67
C LEU A 70 0.96 -32.55 -1.58
N SER A 71 0.92 -32.36 -2.91
CA SER A 71 0.78 -33.45 -3.88
C SER A 71 1.85 -34.53 -3.69
N GLY A 72 1.41 -35.77 -3.42
CA GLY A 72 2.31 -36.90 -3.17
C GLY A 72 2.99 -36.92 -1.80
N GLN A 73 2.64 -36.01 -0.89
CA GLN A 73 3.26 -35.86 0.44
C GLN A 73 2.30 -36.25 1.59
N THR A 74 1.79 -37.48 1.58
CA THR A 74 0.78 -37.96 2.55
C THR A 74 1.20 -37.82 4.01
N GLU A 75 2.48 -38.06 4.32
CA GLU A 75 3.03 -37.93 5.68
C GLU A 75 3.01 -36.47 6.15
N LEU A 76 3.44 -35.55 5.29
CA LEU A 76 3.41 -34.11 5.57
C LEU A 76 1.98 -33.61 5.72
N ALA A 77 1.07 -34.01 4.83
CA ALA A 77 -0.35 -33.67 4.94
C ALA A 77 -0.92 -34.14 6.30
N SER A 78 -0.62 -35.38 6.70
CA SER A 78 -1.04 -35.91 8.00
C SER A 78 -0.39 -35.17 9.18
N ALA A 79 0.86 -34.70 9.03
CA ALA A 79 1.55 -33.91 10.04
C ALA A 79 0.93 -32.52 10.20
N VAL A 80 0.55 -31.87 9.10
CA VAL A 80 -0.17 -30.59 9.09
C VAL A 80 -1.50 -30.73 9.85
N VAL A 81 -2.29 -31.77 9.55
CA VAL A 81 -3.56 -32.02 10.24
C VAL A 81 -3.36 -32.12 11.75
N ARG A 82 -2.42 -32.97 12.20
CA ARG A 82 -2.10 -33.14 13.63
C ARG A 82 -1.62 -31.84 14.29
N ALA A 83 -0.85 -31.01 13.58
CA ALA A 83 -0.40 -29.74 14.12
C ALA A 83 -1.55 -28.75 14.31
N VAL A 84 -2.53 -28.74 13.40
CA VAL A 84 -3.72 -27.90 13.50
C VAL A 84 -4.65 -28.38 14.63
N GLU A 85 -4.84 -29.70 14.77
CA GLU A 85 -5.56 -30.29 15.92
C GLU A 85 -4.89 -29.89 17.26
N ALA A 86 -3.56 -29.78 17.28
CA ALA A 86 -2.78 -29.30 18.42
C ALA A 86 -2.81 -27.77 18.64
N GLY A 87 -3.55 -27.00 17.83
CA GLY A 87 -3.74 -25.57 18.00
C GLY A 87 -2.92 -24.66 17.08
N THR A 88 -2.24 -25.22 16.08
CA THR A 88 -1.60 -24.43 15.01
C THR A 88 -2.67 -23.88 14.07
N GLY A 89 -2.52 -22.65 13.60
CA GLY A 89 -3.37 -22.09 12.55
C GLY A 89 -3.12 -22.73 11.19
N LEU A 90 -4.09 -22.64 10.29
CA LEU A 90 -3.92 -23.00 8.88
C LEU A 90 -4.56 -21.95 7.96
N VAL A 91 -3.80 -21.46 6.98
CA VAL A 91 -4.36 -20.80 5.79
C VAL A 91 -4.03 -21.62 4.55
N SER A 92 -5.03 -21.90 3.72
CA SER A 92 -4.85 -22.65 2.47
C SER A 92 -5.32 -21.85 1.25
N PHE A 93 -4.53 -21.87 0.18
CA PHE A 93 -4.86 -21.26 -1.11
C PHE A 93 -5.09 -22.33 -2.17
N GLY A 94 -6.32 -22.84 -2.25
CA GLY A 94 -6.77 -23.87 -3.18
C GLY A 94 -6.20 -25.27 -2.94
N GLU A 95 -5.36 -25.45 -1.91
CA GLU A 95 -4.93 -26.77 -1.43
C GLU A 95 -6.06 -27.43 -0.62
N GLN A 96 -6.26 -28.73 -0.85
CA GLN A 96 -7.31 -29.50 -0.21
C GLN A 96 -6.72 -30.44 0.82
N ILE A 97 -7.11 -30.26 2.09
CA ILE A 97 -6.62 -31.07 3.20
C ILE A 97 -7.77 -31.51 4.08
N ALA A 98 -8.00 -32.83 4.13
CA ALA A 98 -9.00 -33.43 5.01
C ALA A 98 -8.59 -33.19 6.49
N PRO A 99 -9.55 -32.99 7.41
CA PRO A 99 -11.01 -33.06 7.23
C PRO A 99 -11.64 -31.76 6.70
N TRP A 100 -10.86 -30.69 6.51
CA TRP A 100 -11.38 -29.37 6.11
C TRP A 100 -11.53 -29.19 4.60
N ALA A 101 -11.24 -30.22 3.82
CA ALA A 101 -11.36 -30.20 2.38
C ALA A 101 -12.81 -29.96 1.90
N HIS A 102 -12.92 -29.25 0.80
CA HIS A 102 -14.15 -28.98 0.07
C HIS A 102 -14.55 -30.22 -0.76
N SER A 103 -15.79 -30.71 -0.59
CA SER A 103 -16.32 -31.85 -1.37
C SER A 103 -16.89 -31.40 -2.72
N TYR A 104 -16.06 -31.19 -3.73
CA TYR A 104 -16.45 -30.63 -5.03
C TYR A 104 -17.66 -31.33 -5.68
N ALA A 105 -18.78 -30.62 -5.82
CA ALA A 105 -19.92 -31.04 -6.64
C ALA A 105 -19.89 -30.44 -8.06
N GLY A 106 -18.82 -29.71 -8.40
CA GLY A 106 -18.62 -29.06 -9.70
C GLY A 106 -17.72 -27.83 -9.58
N SER A 107 -17.61 -27.09 -10.68
CA SER A 107 -16.89 -25.82 -10.74
C SER A 107 -17.60 -24.88 -11.70
N GLN A 108 -17.81 -23.62 -11.32
CA GLN A 108 -18.48 -22.63 -12.17
C GLN A 108 -17.66 -21.35 -12.21
N ALA A 109 -17.26 -20.98 -13.42
CA ALA A 109 -16.62 -19.71 -13.70
C ALA A 109 -17.49 -18.53 -13.23
N SER A 110 -16.87 -17.56 -12.56
CA SER A 110 -17.53 -16.32 -12.16
C SER A 110 -16.55 -15.16 -12.10
N THR A 111 -17.10 -13.95 -12.22
CA THR A 111 -16.39 -12.68 -12.08
C THR A 111 -16.90 -11.84 -10.90
N PHE A 112 -17.74 -12.41 -10.03
CA PHE A 112 -18.43 -11.64 -8.99
C PHE A 112 -18.11 -12.13 -7.59
N VAL A 113 -17.55 -11.25 -6.76
CA VAL A 113 -17.35 -11.50 -5.32
C VAL A 113 -18.47 -10.88 -4.48
N ALA A 114 -18.88 -11.57 -3.42
CA ALA A 114 -19.86 -11.07 -2.46
C ALA A 114 -19.56 -11.49 -1.03
N ILE A 115 -19.75 -10.57 -0.09
CA ILE A 115 -19.61 -10.80 1.36
C ILE A 115 -20.89 -11.43 1.90
N ARG A 116 -20.76 -12.54 2.64
CA ARG A 116 -21.91 -13.31 3.18
C ARG A 116 -22.10 -13.15 4.67
N ASP A 117 -20.99 -13.02 5.38
CA ASP A 117 -20.95 -12.76 6.81
C ASP A 117 -20.02 -11.58 7.03
N ALA A 118 -20.53 -10.49 7.60
CA ALA A 118 -19.77 -9.30 7.96
C ALA A 118 -19.60 -9.15 9.47
N ASP A 119 -20.11 -10.09 10.27
CA ASP A 119 -19.94 -10.11 11.72
C ASP A 119 -18.63 -10.84 12.10
N HIS A 120 -18.15 -11.73 11.23
CA HIS A 120 -16.89 -12.42 11.43
C HIS A 120 -15.69 -11.44 11.47
N PRO A 121 -14.71 -11.61 12.39
CA PRO A 121 -13.56 -10.70 12.50
C PRO A 121 -12.81 -10.49 11.19
N ILE A 122 -12.71 -11.51 10.33
CA ILE A 122 -12.03 -11.37 9.02
C ILE A 122 -12.74 -10.36 8.11
N SER A 123 -14.07 -10.37 8.06
CA SER A 123 -14.87 -9.59 7.10
C SER A 123 -15.58 -8.37 7.69
N ARG A 124 -15.30 -8.03 8.95
CA ARG A 124 -15.95 -6.92 9.68
C ARG A 124 -15.79 -5.53 9.08
N LEU A 125 -14.86 -5.34 8.15
CA LEU A 125 -14.65 -4.06 7.45
C LEU A 125 -15.58 -3.91 6.23
N HIS A 126 -16.37 -4.93 5.93
CA HIS A 126 -17.34 -4.94 4.85
C HIS A 126 -18.77 -4.92 5.37
N ARG A 127 -19.73 -4.77 4.45
CA ARG A 127 -21.16 -4.90 4.72
C ARG A 127 -21.67 -6.27 4.27
N GLN A 128 -22.62 -6.83 5.01
CA GLN A 128 -23.25 -8.08 4.59
C GLN A 128 -23.99 -7.88 3.26
N GLY A 129 -23.79 -8.80 2.32
CA GLY A 129 -24.36 -8.72 0.97
C GLY A 129 -23.67 -7.70 0.05
N GLU A 130 -22.56 -7.09 0.50
CA GLU A 130 -21.80 -6.14 -0.29
C GLU A 130 -21.35 -6.75 -1.62
N ARG A 131 -21.63 -6.00 -2.70
CA ARG A 131 -21.21 -6.24 -4.07
C ARG A 131 -20.73 -4.92 -4.64
N ARG A 132 -19.44 -4.60 -4.50
CA ARG A 132 -18.87 -3.38 -5.09
C ARG A 132 -18.62 -3.57 -6.58
N ARG A 133 -18.66 -2.47 -7.34
CA ARG A 133 -18.19 -2.43 -8.73
C ARG A 133 -16.75 -2.95 -8.87
N HIS A 134 -15.95 -2.78 -7.82
CA HIS A 134 -14.56 -3.21 -7.72
C HIS A 134 -14.36 -4.69 -7.41
N TYR A 135 -15.42 -5.44 -7.05
CA TYR A 135 -15.34 -6.90 -6.93
C TYR A 135 -15.57 -7.61 -8.26
N HIS A 136 -15.78 -6.87 -9.34
CA HIS A 136 -15.85 -7.42 -10.67
C HIS A 136 -14.46 -7.80 -11.14
N LEU A 137 -14.24 -9.10 -11.31
CA LEU A 137 -13.02 -9.62 -11.89
C LEU A 137 -13.01 -9.34 -13.40
N ASN A 138 -11.85 -8.95 -13.92
CA ASN A 138 -11.57 -8.80 -15.34
C ASN A 138 -11.55 -10.15 -16.08
N LYS A 139 -11.33 -11.24 -15.34
CA LYS A 139 -11.30 -12.61 -15.86
C LYS A 139 -12.09 -13.55 -14.96
N GLU A 140 -12.70 -14.54 -15.59
CA GLU A 140 -13.37 -15.61 -14.86
C GLU A 140 -12.37 -16.44 -14.05
N ILE A 141 -12.70 -16.68 -12.78
CA ILE A 141 -12.03 -17.69 -11.98
C ILE A 141 -13.03 -18.82 -11.70
N THR A 142 -12.51 -20.03 -11.64
CA THR A 142 -13.30 -21.25 -11.42
C THR A 142 -13.04 -21.76 -10.00
N PRO A 143 -13.81 -21.30 -8.98
CA PRO A 143 -13.67 -21.80 -7.62
C PRO A 143 -14.24 -23.21 -7.50
N ALA A 144 -13.80 -23.89 -6.44
CA ALA A 144 -14.43 -25.09 -5.92
C ALA A 144 -15.90 -24.83 -5.57
N ILE A 145 -16.85 -25.65 -6.04
CA ILE A 145 -18.22 -25.62 -5.54
C ILE A 145 -18.36 -26.74 -4.51
N SER A 146 -18.15 -26.41 -3.24
CA SER A 146 -18.71 -27.08 -2.06
C SER A 146 -17.92 -26.72 -0.81
N SER A 147 -18.59 -26.42 0.28
CA SER A 147 -18.01 -26.46 1.63
C SER A 147 -19.06 -27.00 2.59
N SER A 148 -18.64 -27.85 3.53
CA SER A 148 -19.45 -28.13 4.73
C SER A 148 -19.48 -26.91 5.67
N ALA A 149 -18.53 -25.99 5.51
CA ALA A 149 -18.42 -24.74 6.24
C ALA A 149 -19.22 -23.61 5.56
N ALA A 150 -19.77 -22.68 6.34
CA ALA A 150 -20.42 -21.49 5.78
C ALA A 150 -19.36 -20.55 5.17
N PRO A 151 -19.53 -20.09 3.91
CA PRO A 151 -18.60 -19.14 3.31
C PRO A 151 -18.72 -17.76 3.97
N LEU A 152 -17.58 -17.14 4.26
CA LEU A 152 -17.52 -15.71 4.59
C LEU A 152 -17.68 -14.87 3.32
N VAL A 153 -17.10 -15.36 2.22
CA VAL A 153 -17.05 -14.68 0.93
C VAL A 153 -17.34 -15.70 -0.17
N THR A 154 -18.15 -15.33 -1.15
CA THR A 154 -18.46 -16.17 -2.32
C THR A 154 -17.92 -15.56 -3.60
N LEU A 155 -17.51 -16.42 -4.53
CA LEU A 155 -17.28 -16.10 -5.93
C LEU A 155 -18.37 -16.81 -6.76
N GLY A 156 -19.31 -16.04 -7.30
CA GLY A 156 -20.53 -16.59 -7.90
C GLY A 156 -21.33 -17.42 -6.87
N PRO A 157 -21.70 -18.67 -7.18
CA PRO A 157 -22.35 -19.56 -6.22
C PRO A 157 -21.39 -20.32 -5.31
N GLY A 158 -20.09 -20.30 -5.57
CA GLY A 158 -19.08 -21.06 -4.80
C GLY A 158 -18.45 -20.25 -3.67
N PRO A 159 -17.92 -20.90 -2.62
CA PRO A 159 -17.08 -20.24 -1.63
C PRO A 159 -15.80 -19.67 -2.28
N LEU A 160 -15.44 -18.43 -1.94
CA LEU A 160 -14.11 -17.89 -2.18
C LEU A 160 -13.24 -17.99 -0.93
N LEU A 161 -13.82 -17.66 0.23
CA LEU A 161 -13.20 -17.76 1.54
C LEU A 161 -14.19 -18.38 2.53
N SER A 162 -13.74 -19.44 3.19
CA SER A 162 -14.46 -20.12 4.27
C SER A 162 -13.57 -20.23 5.50
N VAL A 163 -14.17 -20.33 6.68
CA VAL A 163 -13.46 -20.57 7.93
C VAL A 163 -14.02 -21.79 8.65
N VAL A 164 -13.14 -22.50 9.35
CA VAL A 164 -13.47 -23.66 10.18
C VAL A 164 -12.71 -23.57 11.49
N GLN A 165 -13.39 -23.88 12.59
CA GLN A 165 -12.73 -24.21 13.84
C GLN A 165 -12.45 -25.72 13.80
N ALA A 166 -11.17 -26.10 13.82
CA ALA A 166 -10.80 -27.52 13.78
C ALA A 166 -11.25 -28.23 15.07
N ASP A 167 -11.39 -29.55 15.01
CA ASP A 167 -11.56 -30.38 16.22
C ASP A 167 -10.31 -30.19 17.11
N GLY A 168 -10.40 -29.30 18.09
CA GLY A 168 -9.25 -28.78 18.85
C GLY A 168 -9.28 -27.26 19.03
N GLN A 169 -8.10 -26.64 19.16
CA GLN A 169 -7.93 -25.18 19.33
C GLN A 169 -7.50 -24.47 18.02
N GLY A 170 -7.26 -25.22 16.94
CA GLY A 170 -6.76 -24.68 15.67
C GLY A 170 -7.84 -23.94 14.88
N ARG A 171 -7.44 -22.87 14.19
CA ARG A 171 -8.30 -22.07 13.31
C ARG A 171 -7.85 -22.21 11.86
N VAL A 172 -8.79 -22.45 10.97
CA VAL A 172 -8.53 -22.73 9.55
C VAL A 172 -9.25 -21.71 8.68
N ALA A 173 -8.51 -21.03 7.81
CA ALA A 173 -9.06 -20.22 6.73
C ALA A 173 -8.73 -20.85 5.37
N ILE A 174 -9.74 -21.05 4.54
CA ILE A 174 -9.61 -21.72 3.26
C ILE A 174 -10.04 -20.77 2.16
N TRP A 175 -9.07 -20.35 1.37
CA TRP A 175 -9.29 -19.67 0.11
C TRP A 175 -9.42 -20.72 -0.99
N SER A 176 -10.50 -20.67 -1.76
CA SER A 176 -10.66 -21.54 -2.93
C SER A 176 -9.58 -21.29 -3.99
N THR A 177 -9.03 -20.07 -4.02
CA THR A 177 -8.00 -19.62 -4.97
C THR A 177 -7.45 -18.25 -4.56
N LEU A 178 -6.19 -17.98 -4.91
CA LEU A 178 -5.56 -16.65 -4.82
C LEU A 178 -5.39 -15.99 -6.20
N GLU A 179 -5.92 -16.59 -7.27
CA GLU A 179 -5.82 -16.05 -8.65
C GLU A 179 -6.42 -14.64 -8.77
N TRP A 180 -7.34 -14.24 -7.89
CA TRP A 180 -7.86 -12.87 -7.82
C TRP A 180 -6.76 -11.85 -7.54
N GLY A 181 -5.68 -12.22 -6.85
CA GLY A 181 -4.58 -11.31 -6.52
C GLY A 181 -3.73 -10.92 -7.73
N ARG A 182 -3.94 -11.54 -8.90
CA ARG A 182 -3.29 -11.16 -10.15
C ARG A 182 -3.90 -9.88 -10.72
N HIS A 183 -3.07 -8.95 -11.18
CA HIS A 183 -3.47 -7.67 -11.79
C HIS A 183 -4.35 -7.84 -13.04
N ASP A 184 -4.16 -8.92 -13.81
CA ASP A 184 -4.96 -9.21 -14.99
C ASP A 184 -6.31 -9.87 -14.67
N VAL A 185 -6.59 -10.12 -13.39
CA VAL A 185 -7.84 -10.68 -12.89
C VAL A 185 -8.55 -9.67 -11.99
N LEU A 186 -7.93 -9.26 -10.88
CA LEU A 186 -8.41 -8.15 -10.05
C LEU A 186 -7.21 -7.36 -9.54
N GLY A 187 -6.36 -7.98 -8.72
CA GLY A 187 -5.13 -7.38 -8.23
C GLY A 187 -5.27 -6.68 -6.88
N PRO A 188 -4.19 -6.04 -6.43
CA PRO A 188 -4.13 -5.35 -5.13
C PRO A 188 -5.04 -4.12 -5.10
N LEU A 189 -5.38 -3.71 -3.88
CA LEU A 189 -6.19 -2.54 -3.54
C LEU A 189 -7.64 -2.60 -4.00
N TYR A 190 -8.13 -3.68 -4.60
CA TYR A 190 -9.54 -3.82 -5.00
C TYR A 190 -10.47 -4.22 -3.84
N GLY A 191 -9.94 -4.30 -2.61
CA GLY A 191 -10.73 -4.49 -1.39
C GLY A 191 -10.95 -5.96 -1.01
N LEU A 192 -10.03 -6.85 -1.43
CA LEU A 192 -9.90 -8.20 -0.87
C LEU A 192 -8.62 -8.36 -0.03
N ASP A 193 -7.76 -7.35 -0.04
CA ASP A 193 -6.46 -7.29 0.62
C ASP A 193 -6.59 -7.46 2.14
N ASP A 194 -7.63 -6.87 2.75
CA ASP A 194 -7.87 -6.99 4.17
C ASP A 194 -8.34 -8.38 4.57
N LEU A 195 -9.27 -8.95 3.80
CA LEU A 195 -9.70 -10.34 3.98
C LEU A 195 -8.49 -11.29 3.98
N LEU A 196 -7.49 -11.04 3.12
CA LEU A 196 -6.26 -11.84 3.05
C LEU A 196 -5.45 -11.75 4.35
N TRP A 197 -4.96 -10.56 4.74
CA TRP A 197 -4.12 -10.47 5.94
C TRP A 197 -4.90 -10.82 7.21
N ARG A 198 -6.19 -10.46 7.29
CA ARG A 198 -7.04 -10.77 8.43
C ARG A 198 -7.26 -12.27 8.55
N SER A 199 -7.34 -13.02 7.45
CA SER A 199 -7.41 -14.49 7.47
C SER A 199 -6.14 -15.11 8.06
N ILE A 200 -4.97 -14.57 7.72
CA ILE A 200 -3.67 -15.01 8.23
C ILE A 200 -3.57 -14.72 9.73
N VAL A 201 -3.81 -13.47 10.12
CA VAL A 201 -3.74 -13.05 11.52
C VAL A 201 -4.78 -13.79 12.36
N TRP A 202 -6.01 -13.96 11.88
CA TRP A 202 -7.06 -14.68 12.60
C TRP A 202 -6.70 -16.16 12.79
N ALA A 203 -6.24 -16.85 11.74
CA ALA A 203 -5.91 -18.27 11.82
C ALA A 203 -4.73 -18.53 12.77
N ALA A 204 -3.72 -17.64 12.80
CA ALA A 204 -2.52 -17.83 13.61
C ALA A 204 -2.80 -17.97 15.10
N ARG A 205 -2.10 -18.90 15.76
CA ARG A 205 -2.01 -18.96 17.23
C ARG A 205 -1.41 -17.67 17.77
N LYS A 206 -1.88 -17.23 18.94
CA LYS A 206 -1.49 -15.96 19.55
C LYS A 206 -0.40 -16.16 20.62
N PRO A 207 0.52 -15.18 20.79
CA PRO A 207 0.63 -13.95 20.02
C PRO A 207 1.17 -14.20 18.60
N PHE A 208 0.75 -13.36 17.65
CA PHE A 208 1.26 -13.34 16.27
C PHE A 208 1.82 -11.96 15.97
N VAL A 209 2.90 -11.86 15.18
CA VAL A 209 3.54 -10.58 14.90
C VAL A 209 3.72 -10.31 13.42
N THR A 210 3.56 -9.03 13.06
CA THR A 210 3.84 -8.52 11.72
C THR A 210 4.64 -7.23 11.83
N ARG A 211 5.41 -6.91 10.80
CA ARG A 211 6.08 -5.63 10.61
C ARG A 211 5.33 -4.78 9.57
N SER A 212 4.01 -4.70 9.75
CA SER A 212 3.12 -3.96 8.85
C SER A 212 3.25 -2.45 9.02
N LEU A 213 2.82 -1.70 8.01
CA LEU A 213 2.69 -0.26 8.10
C LEU A 213 1.61 0.10 9.15
N PRO A 214 1.88 1.01 10.11
CA PRO A 214 0.84 1.61 10.94
C PRO A 214 -0.22 2.32 10.08
N PRO A 215 -1.39 2.69 10.62
CA PRO A 215 -2.46 3.35 9.85
C PRO A 215 -2.10 4.82 9.54
N PHE A 216 -1.01 5.03 8.80
CA PHE A 216 -0.54 6.33 8.35
C PHE A 216 -1.47 6.89 7.28
N LEU A 217 -1.83 8.15 7.48
CA LEU A 217 -2.66 8.91 6.56
C LEU A 217 -1.95 10.21 6.20
N THR A 218 -1.79 10.43 4.90
CA THR A 218 -1.20 11.63 4.33
C THR A 218 -2.09 12.21 3.22
N MET A 219 -1.80 13.43 2.80
CA MET A 219 -2.52 14.12 1.74
C MET A 219 -1.51 14.68 0.74
N ARG A 220 -1.76 14.45 -0.55
CA ARG A 220 -0.96 14.99 -1.64
C ARG A 220 -1.84 15.93 -2.47
N ILE A 221 -1.42 17.17 -2.64
CA ILE A 221 -2.15 18.15 -3.44
C ILE A 221 -1.19 18.70 -4.49
N ASP A 222 -1.47 18.34 -5.73
CA ASP A 222 -0.71 18.79 -6.89
C ASP A 222 -1.28 20.12 -7.41
N ASP A 223 -0.53 20.78 -8.29
CA ASP A 223 -0.90 22.03 -8.96
C ASP A 223 -1.33 23.18 -8.03
N VAL A 224 -0.58 23.41 -6.96
CA VAL A 224 -0.85 24.49 -6.00
C VAL A 224 -0.38 25.82 -6.57
N SER A 225 -1.35 26.66 -6.95
CA SER A 225 -1.21 28.02 -7.48
C SER A 225 -1.69 29.10 -6.50
N GLY A 226 -2.39 28.73 -5.42
CA GLY A 226 -2.97 29.68 -4.45
C GLY A 226 -4.24 30.37 -4.95
N PHE A 227 -5.02 29.67 -5.78
CA PHE A 227 -6.22 30.22 -6.44
C PHE A 227 -7.52 30.04 -5.64
N GLY A 228 -7.45 29.59 -4.38
CA GLY A 228 -8.62 29.38 -3.52
C GLY A 228 -9.58 30.58 -3.38
N GLN A 229 -9.11 31.82 -3.55
CA GLN A 229 -9.97 33.02 -3.51
C GLN A 229 -10.94 33.13 -4.70
N LEU A 230 -10.63 32.54 -5.85
CA LEU A 230 -11.37 32.77 -7.10
C LEU A 230 -12.87 32.40 -7.02
N LYS A 231 -13.27 31.57 -6.04
CA LYS A 231 -14.67 31.16 -5.82
C LYS A 231 -15.16 31.39 -4.39
N GLY A 232 -14.62 32.39 -3.71
CA GLY A 232 -15.13 32.84 -2.41
C GLY A 232 -14.35 32.32 -1.21
N GLY A 233 -13.14 31.78 -1.42
CA GLY A 233 -12.18 31.54 -0.36
C GLY A 233 -11.78 32.82 0.37
N ALA A 234 -11.62 32.73 1.69
CA ALA A 234 -11.14 33.86 2.49
C ALA A 234 -9.68 34.24 2.15
N THR A 235 -8.88 33.26 1.74
CA THR A 235 -7.48 33.40 1.31
C THR A 235 -7.15 32.41 0.19
N GLY A 236 -5.98 32.58 -0.43
CA GLY A 236 -5.55 31.72 -1.54
C GLY A 236 -5.41 30.25 -1.14
N LEU A 237 -5.09 29.99 0.14
CA LEU A 237 -4.92 28.66 0.70
C LEU A 237 -5.91 28.37 1.85
N TYR A 238 -7.13 28.92 1.81
CA TYR A 238 -8.14 28.69 2.87
C TYR A 238 -8.32 27.19 3.17
N TRP A 239 -8.29 26.37 2.12
CA TRP A 239 -8.47 24.93 2.17
C TRP A 239 -7.33 24.23 2.90
N LEU A 240 -6.10 24.75 2.77
CA LEU A 240 -4.91 24.18 3.40
C LEU A 240 -4.95 24.43 4.91
N ARG A 241 -5.41 25.61 5.33
CA ARG A 241 -5.65 25.91 6.74
C ARG A 241 -6.65 24.96 7.36
N ASP A 242 -7.80 24.74 6.71
CA ASP A 242 -8.83 23.82 7.21
C ASP A 242 -8.24 22.41 7.40
N CYS A 243 -7.42 21.93 6.45
CA CYS A 243 -6.71 20.66 6.60
C CYS A 243 -5.77 20.65 7.82
N VAL A 244 -4.93 21.68 7.98
CA VAL A 244 -3.98 21.80 9.08
C VAL A 244 -4.68 21.93 10.44
N GLU A 245 -5.79 22.67 10.52
CA GLU A 245 -6.62 22.80 11.72
C GLU A 245 -7.22 21.44 12.15
N LEU A 246 -7.57 20.59 11.18
CA LEU A 246 -8.03 19.22 11.39
C LEU A 246 -6.90 18.21 11.64
N GLY A 247 -5.65 18.69 11.70
CA GLY A 247 -4.47 17.88 12.02
C GLY A 247 -3.87 17.12 10.84
N TRP A 248 -4.35 17.34 9.61
CA TRP A 248 -3.70 16.81 8.41
C TRP A 248 -2.33 17.44 8.20
N LYS A 249 -1.46 16.71 7.49
CA LYS A 249 -0.13 17.21 7.11
C LYS A 249 0.11 17.11 5.59
N PRO A 250 -0.49 18.00 4.78
CA PRO A 250 -0.42 17.89 3.33
C PRO A 250 0.99 18.10 2.78
N TRP A 251 1.32 17.36 1.72
CA TRP A 251 2.36 17.72 0.78
C TRP A 251 1.74 18.54 -0.36
N VAL A 252 2.38 19.65 -0.75
CA VAL A 252 1.90 20.55 -1.81
C VAL A 252 2.90 20.68 -2.96
N GLY A 253 2.43 20.41 -4.17
CA GLY A 253 3.18 20.57 -5.41
C GLY A 253 3.02 21.98 -5.97
N LEU A 254 4.06 22.81 -5.84
CA LEU A 254 3.96 24.25 -6.12
C LEU A 254 4.11 24.58 -7.61
N PHE A 255 3.26 25.47 -8.12
CA PHE A 255 3.48 26.22 -9.37
C PHE A 255 4.14 27.55 -9.06
N LEU A 256 5.47 27.58 -9.19
CA LEU A 256 6.31 28.65 -8.62
C LEU A 256 5.99 30.07 -9.12
N ASP A 257 5.53 30.23 -10.36
CA ASP A 257 5.21 31.54 -10.94
C ASP A 257 3.84 32.06 -10.51
N ASP A 258 2.94 31.17 -10.08
CA ASP A 258 1.55 31.52 -9.74
C ASP A 258 1.44 32.05 -8.30
N LEU A 259 2.41 31.72 -7.44
CA LEU A 259 2.37 32.07 -6.02
C LEU A 259 2.59 33.56 -5.78
N THR A 260 1.55 34.23 -5.26
CA THR A 260 1.61 35.64 -4.87
C THR A 260 2.29 35.82 -3.50
N PRO A 261 2.78 37.03 -3.16
CA PRO A 261 3.34 37.31 -1.83
C PRO A 261 2.40 36.94 -0.68
N ASP A 262 1.11 37.22 -0.78
CA ASP A 262 0.12 36.90 0.25
C ASP A 262 -0.05 35.38 0.45
N VAL A 263 -0.01 34.61 -0.64
CA VAL A 263 -0.05 33.14 -0.60
C VAL A 263 1.21 32.59 0.08
N LEU A 264 2.39 33.15 -0.21
CA LEU A 264 3.64 32.76 0.42
C LEU A 264 3.67 33.12 1.91
N ASP A 265 3.10 34.27 2.28
CA ASP A 265 2.96 34.70 3.68
C ASP A 265 2.05 33.77 4.49
N GLU A 266 0.99 33.23 3.87
CA GLU A 266 0.12 32.21 4.45
C GLU A 266 0.82 30.84 4.57
N LEU A 267 1.54 30.40 3.53
CA LEU A 267 2.16 29.06 3.47
C LEU A 267 3.36 28.90 4.41
N ARG A 268 4.21 29.94 4.50
CA ARG A 268 5.48 29.91 5.23
C ARG A 268 5.40 29.46 6.69
N PRO A 269 4.48 29.96 7.54
CA PRO A 269 4.38 29.49 8.92
C PRO A 269 4.06 28.00 9.01
N MET A 270 3.23 27.46 8.12
CA MET A 270 2.85 26.03 8.11
C MET A 270 4.05 25.14 7.75
N LEU A 271 4.85 25.56 6.75
CA LEU A 271 6.09 24.87 6.38
C LEU A 271 7.11 24.86 7.52
N ARG A 272 7.33 26.01 8.17
CA ARG A 272 8.28 26.13 9.30
C ARG A 272 7.89 25.30 10.51
N GLN A 273 6.60 25.02 10.68
CA GLN A 273 6.07 24.20 11.77
C GLN A 273 5.95 22.70 11.38
N ASN A 274 6.42 22.31 10.19
CA ASN A 274 6.30 20.94 9.66
C ASN A 274 4.84 20.44 9.63
N GLN A 275 3.89 21.36 9.43
CA GLN A 275 2.47 21.05 9.24
C GLN A 275 2.15 20.80 7.76
N VAL A 276 2.98 21.33 6.87
CA VAL A 276 2.90 21.17 5.42
C VAL A 276 4.32 20.92 4.92
N THR A 277 4.47 20.15 3.85
CA THR A 277 5.74 20.06 3.10
C THR A 277 5.49 20.43 1.64
N ALA A 278 6.49 20.97 0.95
CA ALA A 278 6.30 21.50 -0.41
C ALA A 278 7.50 21.23 -1.32
N CYS A 279 7.24 20.93 -2.59
CA CYS A 279 8.27 20.81 -3.62
C CYS A 279 7.80 21.52 -4.89
N PRO A 280 8.69 22.04 -5.75
CA PRO A 280 8.28 22.60 -7.03
C PRO A 280 7.77 21.49 -7.95
N HIS A 281 6.52 21.62 -8.37
CA HIS A 281 5.84 20.65 -9.23
C HIS A 281 5.91 21.06 -10.71
N ALA A 282 5.79 22.36 -10.98
CA ALA A 282 6.07 23.01 -12.25
C ALA A 282 6.34 24.52 -12.02
N PHE A 283 6.52 25.30 -13.09
CA PHE A 283 6.53 26.76 -12.97
C PHE A 283 5.11 27.34 -13.01
N SER A 284 4.26 26.80 -13.88
CA SER A 284 2.82 27.07 -13.95
C SER A 284 2.13 25.88 -14.62
N TYR A 285 0.80 25.92 -14.73
CA TYR A 285 0.02 24.91 -15.46
C TYR A 285 0.50 24.72 -16.92
N TRP A 286 1.09 25.75 -17.53
CA TRP A 286 1.55 25.71 -18.92
C TRP A 286 3.07 25.58 -19.08
N ASP A 287 3.81 25.54 -17.97
CA ASP A 287 5.27 25.47 -17.98
C ASP A 287 5.76 24.37 -17.02
N PHE A 288 5.82 23.15 -17.55
CA PHE A 288 5.90 21.87 -16.84
C PHE A 288 7.16 21.64 -15.98
N GLY A 289 8.13 22.54 -15.99
CA GLY A 289 9.34 22.44 -15.16
C GLY A 289 10.32 21.34 -15.58
N TYR A 290 9.88 20.09 -15.77
CA TYR A 290 10.72 18.89 -15.78
C TYR A 290 10.66 18.05 -17.05
N PHE A 291 9.70 18.34 -17.92
CA PHE A 291 9.55 17.71 -19.23
C PHE A 291 9.04 18.72 -20.25
N ARG A 292 9.45 18.60 -21.52
CA ARG A 292 9.04 19.55 -22.55
C ARG A 292 7.64 19.21 -23.01
N HIS A 293 6.72 20.11 -22.69
CA HIS A 293 5.40 20.20 -23.30
C HIS A 293 5.36 21.46 -24.15
N THR A 294 5.36 21.31 -25.48
CA THR A 294 5.31 22.46 -26.40
C THR A 294 3.93 22.55 -27.04
N PRO A 295 3.13 23.60 -26.77
CA PRO A 295 1.89 23.81 -27.49
C PRO A 295 2.18 23.96 -28.98
N LYS A 296 1.49 23.20 -29.83
CA LYS A 296 1.65 23.32 -31.29
C LYS A 296 1.23 24.70 -31.84
N TYR A 297 0.38 25.43 -31.10
CA TYR A 297 -0.10 26.77 -31.44
C TYR A 297 -0.18 27.66 -30.19
N PRO A 298 0.93 28.28 -29.76
CA PRO A 298 0.96 29.12 -28.54
C PRO A 298 -0.04 30.29 -28.60
N ASP A 299 -0.37 30.76 -29.80
CA ASP A 299 -1.26 31.91 -30.01
C ASP A 299 -2.77 31.57 -30.02
N GLN A 300 -3.14 30.27 -29.93
CA GLN A 300 -4.53 29.83 -30.04
C GLN A 300 -5.10 29.21 -28.77
N GLY A 301 -4.30 29.06 -27.70
CA GLY A 301 -4.79 28.59 -26.40
C GLY A 301 -5.36 27.17 -26.37
N TYR A 302 -5.11 26.35 -27.40
CA TYR A 302 -5.56 24.95 -27.48
C TYR A 302 -4.37 24.00 -27.66
N TRP A 303 -4.28 22.99 -26.79
CA TRP A 303 -3.47 21.80 -27.06
C TRP A 303 -4.15 20.97 -28.14
N SER A 304 -3.43 20.72 -29.23
CA SER A 304 -3.75 19.60 -30.12
C SER A 304 -2.85 18.43 -29.73
N GLU A 305 -3.32 17.20 -29.89
CA GLU A 305 -2.61 15.93 -29.61
C GLU A 305 -1.24 15.79 -30.33
N ALA A 306 -0.86 16.76 -31.17
CA ALA A 306 0.42 16.84 -31.87
C ALA A 306 1.43 17.81 -31.21
N ALA A 307 1.29 18.12 -29.92
CA ALA A 307 2.32 18.81 -29.16
C ALA A 307 3.61 17.97 -29.08
N ALA A 308 4.77 18.63 -29.18
CA ALA A 308 6.04 17.96 -28.89
C ALA A 308 6.10 17.69 -27.37
N CYS A 309 6.03 16.41 -27.03
CA CYS A 309 6.14 15.88 -25.68
C CYS A 309 7.43 15.06 -25.62
N GLU A 310 8.52 15.69 -25.18
CA GLU A 310 9.85 15.10 -25.24
C GLU A 310 10.74 15.54 -24.05
N PRO A 311 11.84 14.81 -23.76
CA PRO A 311 12.76 15.21 -22.72
C PRO A 311 13.44 16.55 -23.04
N TYR A 312 13.74 17.33 -22.00
CA TYR A 312 14.62 18.49 -22.14
C TYR A 312 16.06 18.07 -22.49
N THR A 313 16.73 18.90 -23.28
CA THR A 313 18.18 18.80 -23.46
C THR A 313 18.90 19.19 -22.17
N GLU A 314 20.16 18.79 -22.03
CA GLU A 314 20.98 19.12 -20.86
C GLU A 314 21.03 20.64 -20.59
N SER A 315 21.18 21.47 -21.63
CA SER A 315 21.19 22.93 -21.47
C SER A 315 19.87 23.47 -20.92
N GLU A 316 18.74 22.92 -21.36
CA GLU A 316 17.42 23.37 -20.88
C GLU A 316 17.15 22.88 -19.46
N VAL A 317 17.58 21.67 -19.12
CA VAL A 317 17.55 21.18 -17.72
C VAL A 317 18.33 22.16 -16.84
N LEU A 318 19.54 22.57 -17.24
CA LEU A 318 20.34 23.52 -16.47
C LEU A 318 19.68 24.89 -16.34
N ASP A 319 19.07 25.42 -17.40
CA ASP A 319 18.38 26.71 -17.37
C ASP A 319 17.17 26.67 -16.41
N ARG A 320 16.42 25.58 -16.42
CA ARG A 320 15.26 25.37 -15.54
C ARG A 320 15.66 25.11 -14.10
N VAL A 321 16.71 24.34 -13.86
CA VAL A 321 17.32 24.16 -12.52
C VAL A 321 17.72 25.52 -11.95
N ARG A 322 18.42 26.36 -12.71
CA ARG A 322 18.82 27.71 -12.25
C ARG A 322 17.60 28.56 -11.89
N ARG A 323 16.49 28.40 -12.61
CA ARG A 323 15.25 29.12 -12.31
C ARG A 323 14.63 28.67 -10.99
N VAL A 324 14.58 27.37 -10.71
CA VAL A 324 14.16 26.84 -9.41
C VAL A 324 15.07 27.36 -8.30
N GLU A 325 16.39 27.24 -8.46
CA GLU A 325 17.38 27.70 -7.48
C GLU A 325 17.29 29.21 -7.23
N ALA A 326 17.07 30.02 -8.27
CA ALA A 326 16.86 31.46 -8.15
C ALA A 326 15.56 31.82 -7.41
N TRP A 327 14.51 31.01 -7.54
CA TRP A 327 13.28 31.19 -6.78
C TRP A 327 13.50 30.93 -5.29
N TYR A 328 14.13 29.81 -4.92
CA TYR A 328 14.46 29.51 -3.51
C TYR A 328 15.46 30.49 -2.92
N ALA A 329 16.39 31.04 -3.71
CA ALA A 329 17.28 32.09 -3.25
C ALA A 329 16.53 33.39 -2.86
N LYS A 330 15.40 33.67 -3.50
CA LYS A 330 14.52 34.80 -3.14
C LYS A 330 13.60 34.49 -1.95
N HIS A 331 13.33 33.21 -1.71
CA HIS A 331 12.46 32.73 -0.65
C HIS A 331 13.20 31.72 0.26
N PRO A 332 14.30 32.14 0.93
CA PRO A 332 15.20 31.22 1.66
C PRO A 332 14.55 30.56 2.89
N ASP A 333 13.34 30.98 3.24
CA ASP A 333 12.56 30.48 4.36
C ASP A 333 11.45 29.49 3.98
N ILE A 334 11.38 29.13 2.70
CA ILE A 334 10.54 28.05 2.19
C ILE A 334 11.45 26.82 2.07
N PRO A 335 11.34 25.83 2.97
CA PRO A 335 12.09 24.59 2.85
C PRO A 335 11.56 23.77 1.67
N MET A 336 12.45 23.08 0.97
CA MET A 336 12.08 22.09 -0.04
C MET A 336 11.86 20.73 0.63
N SER A 337 10.77 20.07 0.29
CA SER A 337 10.45 18.69 0.67
C SER A 337 11.46 17.71 0.08
N LYS A 338 11.67 16.61 0.79
CA LYS A 338 12.43 15.45 0.32
C LYS A 338 11.68 14.63 -0.73
N VAL A 339 10.38 14.90 -0.90
CA VAL A 339 9.50 14.21 -1.84
C VAL A 339 9.34 15.06 -3.09
N PHE A 340 9.72 14.49 -4.22
CA PHE A 340 9.57 15.08 -5.53
C PHE A 340 8.41 14.45 -6.29
N VAL A 341 7.55 15.26 -6.89
CA VAL A 341 6.49 14.81 -7.80
C VAL A 341 6.56 15.70 -9.03
N PRO A 342 7.00 15.19 -10.19
CA PRO A 342 6.97 15.98 -11.41
C PRO A 342 5.53 16.07 -11.94
N HIS A 343 5.17 17.22 -12.51
CA HIS A 343 3.89 17.37 -13.20
C HIS A 343 3.71 16.30 -14.27
N TYR A 344 2.54 15.66 -14.28
CA TYR A 344 2.19 14.50 -15.12
C TYR A 344 3.11 13.26 -14.97
N TYR A 345 3.85 13.15 -13.86
CA TYR A 345 4.86 12.11 -13.67
C TYR A 345 6.01 12.15 -14.69
N GLU A 346 6.17 13.25 -15.42
CA GLU A 346 7.13 13.36 -16.52
C GLU A 346 8.44 13.97 -16.06
N LEU A 347 9.54 13.22 -16.22
CA LEU A 347 10.85 13.63 -15.76
C LEU A 347 11.90 13.41 -16.84
N SER A 348 12.59 14.47 -17.24
CA SER A 348 13.78 14.34 -18.08
C SER A 348 14.93 13.76 -17.25
N GLU A 349 15.64 12.74 -17.76
CA GLU A 349 16.69 12.02 -17.01
C GLU A 349 17.81 12.93 -16.49
N GLY A 350 18.05 14.05 -17.17
CA GLY A 350 19.05 15.06 -16.77
C GLY A 350 18.79 15.68 -15.40
N TYR A 351 17.56 15.60 -14.84
CA TYR A 351 17.25 16.15 -13.52
C TYR A 351 17.73 15.29 -12.35
N MET A 352 18.01 13.99 -12.54
CA MET A 352 18.35 13.08 -11.44
C MET A 352 19.49 13.56 -10.53
N PRO A 353 20.62 14.09 -11.05
CA PRO A 353 21.68 14.64 -10.21
C PRO A 353 21.26 15.90 -9.44
N HIS A 354 20.29 16.64 -9.94
CA HIS A 354 19.81 17.89 -9.34
C HIS A 354 18.84 17.62 -8.19
N LEU A 355 17.95 16.63 -8.35
CA LEU A 355 17.06 16.19 -7.27
C LEU A 355 17.85 15.79 -6.02
N ALA A 356 18.93 15.03 -6.18
CA ALA A 356 19.81 14.68 -5.07
C ALA A 356 20.46 15.92 -4.40
N ARG A 357 20.87 16.92 -5.18
CA ARG A 357 21.45 18.17 -4.64
C ARG A 357 20.41 19.03 -3.91
N TRP A 358 19.16 18.97 -4.33
CA TRP A 358 18.05 19.62 -3.66
C TRP A 358 17.63 18.91 -2.36
N GLY A 359 18.20 17.72 -2.09
CA GLY A 359 17.89 16.93 -0.90
C GLY A 359 16.66 16.03 -1.07
N CYS A 360 16.20 15.83 -2.31
CA CYS A 360 15.15 14.86 -2.58
C CYS A 360 15.68 13.44 -2.33
N GLU A 361 14.94 12.70 -1.50
CA GLU A 361 15.20 11.28 -1.18
C GLU A 361 14.11 10.38 -1.77
N PHE A 362 12.96 10.97 -2.15
CA PHE A 362 11.75 10.26 -2.50
C PHE A 362 11.13 10.82 -3.78
N ILE A 363 10.40 9.96 -4.50
CA ILE A 363 9.65 10.36 -5.69
C ILE A 363 8.26 9.72 -5.74
N CYS A 364 7.24 10.49 -6.08
CA CYS A 364 5.96 9.92 -6.51
C CYS A 364 5.90 9.96 -8.04
N SER A 365 6.41 8.91 -8.67
CA SER A 365 6.27 8.69 -10.10
C SER A 365 6.14 7.21 -10.38
N MET A 366 5.35 6.90 -11.40
CA MET A 366 5.17 5.56 -11.96
C MET A 366 5.74 5.45 -13.38
N ASN A 367 6.21 6.55 -13.95
CA ASN A 367 6.74 6.57 -15.31
C ASN A 367 8.26 6.50 -15.23
N PRO A 368 8.93 5.79 -16.14
CA PRO A 368 10.36 5.90 -16.29
C PRO A 368 10.74 7.32 -16.70
N GLU A 369 12.01 7.70 -16.50
CA GLU A 369 12.50 8.95 -17.06
C GLU A 369 12.35 8.97 -18.57
N ASN A 370 12.27 10.17 -19.13
CA ASN A 370 12.10 10.43 -20.56
C ASN A 370 10.80 9.88 -21.18
N THR A 371 9.81 9.51 -20.36
CA THR A 371 8.53 8.95 -20.82
C THR A 371 7.42 10.00 -20.69
N PRO A 372 6.70 10.33 -21.78
CA PRO A 372 5.57 11.25 -21.74
C PRO A 372 4.33 10.59 -21.11
N TYR A 373 3.42 11.41 -20.59
CA TYR A 373 2.11 11.01 -20.09
C TYR A 373 1.01 11.17 -21.16
N PRO A 374 0.07 10.21 -21.30
CA PRO A 374 0.05 8.91 -20.63
C PRO A 374 1.10 7.97 -21.22
N GLY A 375 1.92 7.38 -20.36
CA GLY A 375 3.06 6.54 -20.74
C GLY A 375 2.93 5.10 -20.28
N THR A 376 3.94 4.29 -20.62
CA THR A 376 4.10 2.96 -20.04
C THR A 376 4.58 3.10 -18.60
N MET A 377 3.79 2.60 -17.65
CA MET A 377 4.15 2.57 -16.24
C MET A 377 5.31 1.59 -15.99
N THR A 378 6.20 1.90 -15.05
CA THR A 378 7.34 1.06 -14.65
C THR A 378 6.87 -0.21 -13.94
N PHE A 379 7.69 -1.25 -14.01
CA PHE A 379 7.60 -2.34 -13.03
C PHE A 379 8.08 -1.82 -11.67
N GLY A 380 7.30 -2.07 -10.62
CA GLY A 380 7.60 -1.58 -9.28
C GLY A 380 7.14 -2.56 -8.20
N GLY A 381 7.91 -2.65 -7.12
CA GLY A 381 7.49 -3.40 -5.93
C GLY A 381 6.36 -2.71 -5.16
N PRO A 382 5.62 -3.48 -4.34
CA PRO A 382 5.77 -4.92 -4.14
C PRO A 382 5.06 -5.75 -5.23
N TYR A 383 3.95 -5.26 -5.81
CA TYR A 383 3.01 -6.10 -6.57
C TYR A 383 3.32 -6.28 -8.06
N TYR A 384 4.12 -5.40 -8.67
CA TYR A 384 4.29 -5.34 -10.13
C TYR A 384 5.69 -5.72 -10.61
N LYS A 385 6.47 -6.42 -9.78
CA LYS A 385 7.85 -6.84 -10.12
C LYS A 385 7.95 -7.92 -11.20
N LYS A 386 6.95 -8.82 -11.27
CA LYS A 386 6.96 -10.02 -12.12
C LYS A 386 5.74 -10.13 -13.04
N THR A 387 4.95 -9.06 -13.12
CA THR A 387 3.63 -9.05 -13.76
C THR A 387 3.50 -7.87 -14.72
N THR A 388 2.40 -7.79 -15.51
CA THR A 388 2.21 -6.64 -16.40
C THR A 388 2.06 -5.36 -15.58
N PRO A 389 2.68 -4.23 -15.99
CA PRO A 389 2.45 -2.96 -15.34
C PRO A 389 0.96 -2.61 -15.28
N PRO A 390 0.53 -1.84 -14.27
CA PRO A 390 -0.85 -1.39 -14.15
C PRO A 390 -1.25 -0.53 -15.35
N THR A 391 -2.56 -0.42 -15.57
CA THR A 391 -3.13 0.51 -16.56
C THR A 391 -3.50 1.83 -15.88
N GLN A 392 -3.80 2.85 -16.67
CA GLN A 392 -4.16 4.17 -16.14
C GLN A 392 -5.40 4.16 -15.22
N THR A 393 -6.26 3.15 -15.32
CA THR A 393 -7.48 3.02 -14.49
C THR A 393 -7.35 2.02 -13.35
N THR A 394 -6.23 1.31 -13.26
CA THR A 394 -5.99 0.31 -12.20
C THR A 394 -5.51 1.04 -10.95
N PRO A 395 -6.01 0.72 -9.74
CA PRO A 395 -5.38 1.12 -8.49
C PRO A 395 -3.89 0.77 -8.50
N VAL A 396 -3.07 1.64 -7.91
CA VAL A 396 -1.62 1.51 -7.92
C VAL A 396 -1.09 1.68 -6.52
N PHE A 397 -0.17 0.80 -6.15
CA PHE A 397 0.71 1.03 -5.02
C PHE A 397 2.15 0.66 -5.38
N TYR A 398 3.08 1.61 -5.19
CA TYR A 398 4.52 1.36 -5.21
C TYR A 398 5.17 1.70 -3.88
N ALA A 399 6.19 0.91 -3.53
CA ALA A 399 7.10 1.14 -2.42
C ALA A 399 8.41 0.40 -2.71
N ASP A 400 9.24 0.98 -3.56
CA ASP A 400 10.49 0.38 -4.01
C ASP A 400 11.47 1.45 -4.47
N TRP A 401 12.72 1.07 -4.69
CA TRP A 401 13.69 1.96 -5.33
C TRP A 401 13.24 2.31 -6.75
N TYR A 402 13.23 3.61 -7.05
CA TYR A 402 12.88 4.10 -8.37
C TYR A 402 13.81 3.50 -9.43
N PRO A 403 13.28 2.89 -10.50
CA PRO A 403 14.08 2.14 -11.47
C PRO A 403 14.83 3.10 -12.41
N ALA A 404 15.98 3.61 -11.96
CA ALA A 404 16.90 4.35 -12.82
C ALA A 404 17.66 3.39 -13.75
N LYS A 405 18.00 3.84 -14.97
CA LYS A 405 18.84 3.08 -15.93
C LYS A 405 20.13 2.55 -15.27
N GLU A 406 20.48 1.29 -15.58
CA GLU A 406 21.66 0.64 -15.04
C GLU A 406 22.94 1.45 -15.31
N GLY A 407 23.74 1.70 -14.26
CA GLY A 407 24.95 2.52 -14.32
C GLY A 407 24.78 3.98 -13.87
N MET A 408 23.54 4.46 -13.67
CA MET A 408 23.27 5.78 -13.09
C MET A 408 22.42 5.64 -11.82
N TYR A 409 22.89 6.23 -10.72
CA TYR A 409 22.10 6.54 -9.51
C TYR A 409 21.19 5.42 -8.96
N ARG A 410 21.62 4.16 -9.08
CA ARG A 410 20.89 3.00 -8.52
C ARG A 410 20.69 3.23 -7.02
N LYS A 411 19.42 3.28 -6.56
CA LYS A 411 18.99 3.63 -5.20
C LYS A 411 19.15 5.11 -4.78
N SER A 412 19.02 6.06 -5.71
CA SER A 412 19.03 7.49 -5.36
C SER A 412 17.70 8.00 -4.80
N LEU A 413 16.58 7.53 -5.34
CA LEU A 413 15.23 7.93 -4.93
C LEU A 413 14.40 6.70 -4.61
N PHE A 414 13.73 6.71 -3.46
CA PHE A 414 12.75 5.70 -3.11
C PHE A 414 11.37 6.15 -3.61
N ALA A 415 10.75 5.32 -4.45
CA ALA A 415 9.45 5.58 -5.02
C ALA A 415 8.35 5.05 -4.12
N SER A 416 7.37 5.91 -3.79
CA SER A 416 6.12 5.45 -3.22
C SER A 416 4.94 6.27 -3.71
N ILE A 417 3.86 5.57 -4.05
CA ILE A 417 2.64 6.18 -4.53
C ILE A 417 1.47 5.26 -4.19
N THR A 418 0.33 5.83 -3.84
CA THR A 418 -0.92 5.11 -3.63
C THR A 418 -2.04 5.85 -4.34
N GLU A 419 -2.71 5.19 -5.27
CA GLU A 419 -3.82 5.80 -6.01
C GLU A 419 -4.94 4.78 -6.22
N ILE A 420 -6.15 5.15 -5.82
CA ILE A 420 -7.34 4.32 -5.96
C ILE A 420 -8.14 4.79 -7.17
N ARG A 421 -7.73 4.32 -8.34
CA ARG A 421 -8.08 4.94 -9.64
C ARG A 421 -9.44 4.58 -10.21
N ASP A 422 -10.11 3.61 -9.61
CA ASP A 422 -11.37 3.05 -10.08
C ASP A 422 -12.60 3.60 -9.35
N ASP A 423 -12.43 4.33 -8.24
CA ASP A 423 -13.53 4.86 -7.42
C ASP A 423 -14.15 6.15 -8.00
N ASN A 424 -13.33 7.15 -8.33
CA ASN A 424 -13.80 8.42 -8.92
C ASN A 424 -12.81 9.01 -9.95
N GLY A 425 -12.15 8.13 -10.71
CA GLY A 425 -11.04 8.51 -11.59
C GLY A 425 -9.68 8.30 -10.92
N TYR A 426 -8.60 8.73 -11.58
CA TYR A 426 -7.23 8.43 -11.13
C TYR A 426 -6.84 9.10 -9.79
N GLU A 427 -7.64 10.06 -9.34
CA GLU A 427 -7.44 10.90 -8.16
C GLU A 427 -8.74 11.01 -7.34
N TRP A 428 -8.68 11.59 -6.15
CA TRP A 428 -9.87 12.12 -5.49
C TRP A 428 -10.22 13.46 -6.16
N ALA A 429 -11.37 13.51 -6.82
CA ALA A 429 -11.87 14.67 -7.58
C ALA A 429 -12.98 15.42 -6.80
N PRO A 430 -12.63 16.18 -5.74
CA PRO A 430 -13.61 16.81 -4.86
C PRO A 430 -14.36 17.93 -5.58
N ASN A 431 -15.63 18.12 -5.19
CA ASN A 431 -16.47 19.18 -5.73
C ASN A 431 -17.55 19.60 -4.72
N ASN A 432 -18.45 20.50 -5.12
CA ASN A 432 -19.51 21.02 -4.23
C ASN A 432 -20.64 20.01 -3.91
N LYS A 433 -20.62 18.78 -4.45
CA LYS A 433 -21.45 17.66 -4.00
C LYS A 433 -20.80 17.03 -2.77
N VAL A 434 -21.10 17.61 -1.61
CA VAL A 434 -20.46 17.31 -0.32
C VAL A 434 -20.51 15.80 -0.02
N ASP A 435 -21.69 15.20 -0.02
CA ASP A 435 -21.85 13.77 0.34
C ASP A 435 -21.10 12.82 -0.61
N ASP A 436 -21.19 13.03 -1.92
CA ASP A 436 -20.47 12.22 -2.92
C ASP A 436 -18.95 12.35 -2.70
N THR A 437 -18.48 13.58 -2.49
CA THR A 437 -17.06 13.88 -2.28
C THR A 437 -16.51 13.22 -1.01
N ILE A 438 -17.28 13.27 0.09
CA ILE A 438 -16.97 12.59 1.35
C ILE A 438 -16.88 11.08 1.12
N GLN A 439 -17.88 10.50 0.45
CA GLN A 439 -17.93 9.05 0.24
C GLN A 439 -16.75 8.55 -0.59
N HIS A 440 -16.36 9.28 -1.63
CA HIS A 440 -15.18 8.95 -2.44
C HIS A 440 -13.88 9.06 -1.61
N GLY A 441 -13.72 10.12 -0.83
CA GLY A 441 -12.54 10.27 0.05
C GLY A 441 -12.43 9.12 1.06
N ILE A 442 -13.55 8.77 1.71
CA ILE A 442 -13.63 7.62 2.64
C ILE A 442 -13.30 6.31 1.93
N ASN A 443 -13.81 6.07 0.73
CA ASN A 443 -13.56 4.84 -0.02
C ASN A 443 -12.08 4.68 -0.36
N GLN A 444 -11.44 5.73 -0.87
CA GLN A 444 -10.03 5.67 -1.28
C GLN A 444 -9.10 5.47 -0.07
N ILE A 445 -9.32 6.22 1.02
CA ILE A 445 -8.54 6.07 2.26
C ILE A 445 -8.76 4.68 2.87
N SER A 446 -10.00 4.21 2.95
CA SER A 446 -10.31 2.89 3.52
C SER A 446 -9.59 1.79 2.74
N ARG A 447 -9.66 1.79 1.40
CA ARG A 447 -8.99 0.77 0.57
C ARG A 447 -7.47 0.72 0.79
N ALA A 448 -6.82 1.87 0.97
CA ALA A 448 -5.40 1.92 1.25
C ALA A 448 -5.07 1.39 2.67
N LEU A 449 -5.81 1.85 3.69
CA LEU A 449 -5.61 1.39 5.08
C LEU A 449 -5.90 -0.10 5.25
N ASP A 450 -6.98 -0.57 4.64
CA ASP A 450 -7.44 -1.96 4.71
C ASP A 450 -6.42 -2.90 4.03
N ALA A 451 -5.76 -2.45 2.97
CA ALA A 451 -4.68 -3.15 2.29
C ALA A 451 -3.30 -3.03 2.97
N GLN A 452 -3.19 -2.33 4.10
CA GLN A 452 -1.93 -2.07 4.81
C GLN A 452 -0.86 -1.41 3.91
N VAL A 453 -1.28 -0.48 3.07
CA VAL A 453 -0.39 0.39 2.29
C VAL A 453 -0.48 1.83 2.80
N LEU A 454 0.44 2.69 2.36
CA LEU A 454 0.43 4.11 2.74
C LEU A 454 -0.86 4.77 2.23
N ALA A 455 -1.75 5.19 3.13
CA ALA A 455 -2.96 5.88 2.74
C ALA A 455 -2.64 7.33 2.37
N GLN A 456 -2.84 7.66 1.09
CA GLN A 456 -2.63 8.99 0.53
C GLN A 456 -3.94 9.47 -0.09
N LEU A 457 -4.52 10.53 0.46
CA LEU A 457 -5.62 11.24 -0.21
C LEU A 457 -5.01 12.21 -1.22
N PHE A 458 -5.13 11.88 -2.51
CA PHE A 458 -4.51 12.63 -3.60
C PHE A 458 -5.54 13.43 -4.39
N THR A 459 -5.27 14.72 -4.60
CA THR A 459 -6.09 15.61 -5.45
C THR A 459 -5.25 16.75 -6.03
N HIS A 460 -5.90 17.70 -6.71
CA HIS A 460 -5.29 18.92 -7.24
C HIS A 460 -5.99 20.17 -6.68
N GLU A 461 -5.23 21.25 -6.45
CA GLU A 461 -5.85 22.56 -6.24
C GLU A 461 -6.50 23.04 -7.54
N SER A 462 -5.70 23.05 -8.62
CA SER A 462 -6.16 23.34 -9.96
C SER A 462 -7.17 22.27 -10.42
N GLY A 463 -8.21 22.68 -11.13
CA GLY A 463 -9.25 21.73 -11.60
C GLY A 463 -10.29 21.32 -10.55
N TYR A 464 -9.97 21.28 -9.25
CA TYR A 464 -10.88 20.84 -8.19
C TYR A 464 -11.06 21.84 -7.04
N ILE A 465 -10.14 21.88 -6.07
CA ILE A 465 -10.36 22.57 -4.77
C ILE A 465 -10.69 24.06 -4.95
N GLN A 466 -10.05 24.73 -5.91
CA GLN A 466 -10.29 26.15 -6.21
C GLN A 466 -11.74 26.47 -6.60
N TYR A 467 -12.54 25.46 -6.94
CA TYR A 467 -13.95 25.59 -7.31
C TYR A 467 -14.94 25.22 -6.20
N ILE A 468 -14.44 24.78 -5.04
CA ILE A 468 -15.25 24.37 -3.89
C ILE A 468 -15.51 25.60 -3.01
N LYS A 469 -16.72 25.71 -2.47
CA LYS A 469 -17.03 26.75 -1.49
C LYS A 469 -16.35 26.43 -0.15
N PRO A 470 -15.88 27.43 0.62
CA PRO A 470 -15.17 27.16 1.88
C PRO A 470 -15.96 26.34 2.92
N ASP A 471 -17.24 26.63 3.08
CA ASP A 471 -18.13 25.88 3.99
C ASP A 471 -18.31 24.43 3.55
N HIS A 472 -18.42 24.19 2.23
CA HIS A 472 -18.48 22.84 1.67
C HIS A 472 -17.16 22.10 1.88
N TRP A 473 -16.01 22.72 1.59
CA TRP A 473 -14.69 22.11 1.79
C TRP A 473 -14.47 21.72 3.25
N LYS A 474 -14.76 22.63 4.18
CA LYS A 474 -14.64 22.38 5.61
C LYS A 474 -15.53 21.21 6.04
N ALA A 475 -16.80 21.19 5.63
CA ALA A 475 -17.71 20.09 5.93
C ALA A 475 -17.23 18.74 5.37
N ILE A 476 -16.65 18.74 4.17
CA ILE A 476 -16.05 17.55 3.55
C ILE A 476 -14.90 17.02 4.41
N MET A 477 -13.94 17.88 4.74
CA MET A 477 -12.74 17.48 5.48
C MET A 477 -13.05 17.09 6.92
N GLU A 478 -13.97 17.77 7.59
CA GLU A 478 -14.48 17.41 8.92
C GLU A 478 -15.08 16.00 8.90
N ALA A 479 -16.00 15.71 7.97
CA ALA A 479 -16.65 14.41 7.88
C ALA A 479 -15.66 13.26 7.58
N ILE A 480 -14.68 13.49 6.69
CA ILE A 480 -13.63 12.51 6.43
C ILE A 480 -12.79 12.29 7.69
N THR A 481 -12.36 13.35 8.35
CA THR A 481 -11.52 13.27 9.57
C THR A 481 -12.24 12.51 10.68
N ASP A 482 -13.51 12.85 10.95
CA ASP A 482 -14.33 12.20 11.98
C ASP A 482 -14.52 10.71 11.70
N THR A 483 -14.66 10.33 10.42
CA THR A 483 -14.79 8.92 10.01
C THR A 483 -13.57 8.09 10.41
N PHE A 484 -12.37 8.66 10.29
CA PHE A 484 -11.12 7.94 10.54
C PHE A 484 -10.56 8.11 11.97
N ALA A 485 -11.10 9.05 12.75
CA ALA A 485 -10.69 9.26 14.14
C ALA A 485 -10.81 7.97 14.99
N ALA A 486 -11.91 7.23 14.83
CA ALA A 486 -12.13 5.97 15.54
C ALA A 486 -11.21 4.81 15.07
N ARG A 487 -10.61 4.93 13.88
CA ARG A 487 -9.67 3.95 13.33
C ARG A 487 -8.23 4.18 13.81
N GLY A 488 -7.98 5.20 14.64
CA GLY A 488 -6.67 5.49 15.19
C GLY A 488 -5.63 5.84 14.13
N VAL A 489 -6.05 6.50 13.03
CA VAL A 489 -5.14 6.93 11.97
C VAL A 489 -4.11 7.92 12.50
N ILE A 490 -2.91 7.88 11.93
CA ILE A 490 -1.80 8.75 12.30
C ILE A 490 -1.53 9.70 11.12
N HIS A 491 -1.89 10.96 11.28
CA HIS A 491 -1.59 11.98 10.29
C HIS A 491 -0.08 12.27 10.24
N THR A 492 0.51 12.10 9.06
CA THR A 492 1.95 12.26 8.85
C THR A 492 2.23 13.04 7.56
N THR A 493 3.37 13.72 7.53
CA THR A 493 3.85 14.32 6.27
C THR A 493 4.17 13.20 5.29
N LEU A 494 4.08 13.48 3.99
CA LEU A 494 4.45 12.50 2.98
C LEU A 494 5.94 12.12 3.08
N ASP A 495 6.80 13.09 3.41
CA ASP A 495 8.23 12.91 3.66
C ASP A 495 8.51 11.85 4.74
N ASP A 496 7.88 12.00 5.92
CA ASP A 496 8.07 11.07 7.04
C ASP A 496 7.46 9.69 6.72
N ALA A 497 6.30 9.66 6.04
CA ALA A 497 5.66 8.41 5.66
C ALA A 497 6.52 7.62 4.67
N MET A 498 7.10 8.29 3.66
CA MET A 498 7.97 7.64 2.67
C MET A 498 9.31 7.22 3.28
N ALA A 499 9.85 7.98 4.23
CA ALA A 499 11.02 7.57 5.00
C ALA A 499 10.75 6.28 5.79
N TYR A 500 9.60 6.20 6.47
CA TYR A 500 9.18 4.99 7.18
C TYR A 500 8.99 3.81 6.22
N MET A 501 8.35 4.02 5.06
CA MET A 501 8.20 2.99 4.02
C MET A 501 9.54 2.47 3.52
N ARG A 502 10.52 3.36 3.30
CA ARG A 502 11.89 2.97 2.94
C ARG A 502 12.52 2.14 4.06
N ASP A 503 12.39 2.55 5.32
CA ASP A 503 12.94 1.79 6.46
C ASP A 503 12.32 0.38 6.57
N LEU A 504 11.02 0.22 6.31
CA LEU A 504 10.37 -1.08 6.19
C LEU A 504 10.88 -1.90 5.00
N HIS A 505 11.18 -1.24 3.88
CA HIS A 505 11.71 -1.91 2.69
C HIS A 505 13.17 -2.36 2.89
N GLU A 506 13.97 -1.58 3.61
CA GLU A 506 15.40 -1.83 3.84
C GLU A 506 15.69 -2.72 5.05
N SER A 507 14.66 -3.09 5.81
CA SER A 507 14.83 -3.98 6.94
C SER A 507 13.66 -4.91 7.14
N ARG A 508 13.92 -6.11 7.67
CA ARG A 508 12.90 -7.15 7.84
C ARG A 508 12.99 -7.81 9.22
N LEU A 509 11.83 -8.20 9.74
CA LEU A 509 11.75 -9.16 10.83
C LEU A 509 12.17 -10.53 10.27
N VAL A 510 13.06 -11.24 10.95
CA VAL A 510 13.61 -12.52 10.48
C VAL A 510 13.47 -13.65 11.48
N ASP A 511 13.12 -13.33 12.71
CA ASP A 511 12.82 -14.30 13.75
C ASP A 511 11.91 -13.67 14.81
N ALA A 512 11.02 -14.46 15.37
CA ALA A 512 10.19 -14.07 16.51
C ALA A 512 9.81 -15.31 17.32
N ALA A 513 10.01 -15.28 18.62
CA ALA A 513 9.68 -16.38 19.52
C ALA A 513 9.21 -15.89 20.89
N CYS A 514 8.27 -16.63 21.48
CA CYS A 514 7.83 -16.41 22.86
C CYS A 514 8.81 -17.07 23.82
N VAL A 515 9.45 -16.27 24.67
CA VAL A 515 10.44 -16.71 25.68
C VAL A 515 10.09 -16.07 27.01
N ASP A 516 9.90 -16.87 28.05
CA ASP A 516 9.61 -16.42 29.43
C ASP A 516 8.45 -15.40 29.57
N GLY A 517 7.43 -15.53 28.72
CA GLY A 517 6.27 -14.62 28.69
C GLY A 517 6.51 -13.28 27.97
N GLY A 518 7.72 -13.06 27.46
CA GLY A 518 8.05 -12.00 26.51
C GLY A 518 8.10 -12.51 25.06
N LEU A 519 8.27 -11.57 24.13
CA LEU A 519 8.49 -11.85 22.72
C LEU A 519 9.90 -11.40 22.33
N GLU A 520 10.80 -12.34 22.06
CA GLU A 520 12.10 -12.02 21.45
C GLU A 520 11.90 -11.88 19.93
N VAL A 521 12.37 -10.77 19.38
CA VAL A 521 12.33 -10.49 17.94
C VAL A 521 13.75 -10.24 17.43
N ARG A 522 14.00 -10.65 16.18
CA ARG A 522 15.26 -10.38 15.48
C ARG A 522 15.00 -9.74 14.14
N PHE A 523 15.74 -8.68 13.84
CA PHE A 523 15.68 -7.98 12.58
C PHE A 523 17.02 -8.03 11.85
N GLU A 524 16.96 -7.86 10.54
CA GLU A 524 18.10 -7.67 9.64
C GLU A 524 17.83 -6.48 8.72
N GLY A 525 18.91 -5.80 8.29
CA GLY A 525 18.86 -4.67 7.37
C GLY A 525 19.16 -3.35 8.06
N ALA A 526 18.59 -2.25 7.58
CA ALA A 526 18.77 -0.93 8.18
C ALA A 526 17.43 -0.17 8.29
N SER A 527 17.27 0.54 9.40
CA SER A 527 16.17 1.46 9.68
C SER A 527 16.77 2.74 10.21
N ALA A 528 16.63 3.84 9.47
CA ALA A 528 17.19 5.13 9.87
C ALA A 528 16.33 5.81 10.94
N GLY A 529 15.01 5.65 10.86
CA GLY A 529 14.03 6.10 11.84
C GLY A 529 13.51 4.99 12.75
N GLU A 530 12.69 5.40 13.72
CA GLU A 530 11.89 4.49 14.54
C GLU A 530 10.82 3.82 13.67
N THR A 531 10.72 2.49 13.78
CA THR A 531 9.66 1.71 13.13
C THR A 531 8.83 0.97 14.16
N LYS A 532 7.75 0.30 13.74
CA LYS A 532 6.89 -0.47 14.64
C LYS A 532 6.72 -1.90 14.18
N ILE A 533 6.42 -2.77 15.13
CA ILE A 533 5.77 -4.05 14.87
C ILE A 533 4.35 -4.05 15.45
N ALA A 534 3.47 -4.79 14.79
CA ALA A 534 2.14 -5.09 15.26
C ALA A 534 2.16 -6.44 16.01
N VAL A 535 1.74 -6.43 17.28
CA VAL A 535 1.58 -7.63 18.10
C VAL A 535 0.10 -7.92 18.28
N TYR A 536 -0.38 -9.03 17.73
CA TYR A 536 -1.75 -9.48 17.87
C TYR A 536 -1.83 -10.49 19.01
N ALA A 537 -2.42 -10.08 20.13
CA ALA A 537 -2.52 -10.89 21.35
C ALA A 537 -3.80 -11.73 21.42
N ASP A 538 -4.84 -11.36 20.65
CA ASP A 538 -6.16 -11.99 20.69
C ASP A 538 -6.82 -12.10 19.30
N GLU A 539 -8.11 -12.43 19.30
CA GLU A 539 -8.94 -12.66 18.11
C GLU A 539 -9.64 -11.39 17.60
N THR A 540 -9.46 -10.23 18.26
CA THR A 540 -10.04 -8.95 17.81
C THR A 540 -9.38 -8.43 16.54
N LEU A 541 -8.20 -8.97 16.19
CA LEU A 541 -7.34 -8.52 15.07
C LEU A 541 -6.90 -7.06 15.19
N GLU A 542 -6.97 -6.48 16.39
CA GLU A 542 -6.39 -5.17 16.70
C GLU A 542 -4.96 -5.38 17.20
N PRO A 543 -3.96 -4.76 16.57
CA PRO A 543 -2.59 -4.91 17.01
C PRO A 543 -2.28 -3.96 18.16
N VAL A 544 -1.44 -4.44 19.07
CA VAL A 544 -0.68 -3.57 19.95
C VAL A 544 0.63 -3.21 19.25
N TRP A 545 0.81 -1.93 18.93
CA TRP A 545 2.04 -1.46 18.31
C TRP A 545 3.19 -1.39 19.32
N ARG A 546 4.37 -1.84 18.90
CA ARG A 546 5.63 -1.74 19.66
C ARG A 546 6.67 -1.03 18.81
N GLU A 547 7.26 0.01 19.38
CA GLU A 547 8.35 0.75 18.74
C GLU A 547 9.60 -0.12 18.66
N ILE A 548 10.34 0.05 17.58
CA ILE A 548 11.64 -0.54 17.29
C ILE A 548 12.56 0.63 16.97
N LEU A 549 13.60 0.78 17.78
CA LEU A 549 14.58 1.86 17.61
C LEU A 549 15.37 1.70 16.30
N PRO A 550 15.94 2.80 15.76
CA PRO A 550 16.80 2.73 14.58
C PRO A 550 17.94 1.71 14.76
N PHE A 551 18.25 0.98 13.69
CA PHE A 551 19.31 -0.03 13.70
C PHE A 551 19.99 -0.17 12.34
N ASN A 552 21.19 -0.75 12.36
CA ASN A 552 21.95 -1.11 11.16
C ASN A 552 22.62 -2.48 11.36
N GLY A 553 22.31 -3.44 10.50
CA GLY A 553 22.76 -4.83 10.60
C GLY A 553 21.73 -5.72 11.31
N THR A 554 22.22 -6.59 12.21
CA THR A 554 21.35 -7.46 13.01
C THR A 554 20.96 -6.78 14.31
N HIS A 555 19.66 -6.74 14.61
CA HIS A 555 19.11 -6.19 15.84
C HIS A 555 18.26 -7.24 16.57
N ARG A 556 18.32 -7.27 17.89
CA ARG A 556 17.52 -8.15 18.75
C ARG A 556 16.95 -7.33 19.90
N GLU A 557 15.69 -7.58 20.21
CA GLU A 557 15.01 -6.95 21.34
C GLU A 557 13.98 -7.93 21.94
N THR A 558 13.75 -7.80 23.24
CA THR A 558 12.68 -8.50 23.96
C THR A 558 11.55 -7.52 24.25
N LEU A 559 10.37 -7.82 23.72
CA LEU A 559 9.19 -6.98 23.83
C LEU A 559 8.20 -7.57 24.82
N SER A 560 7.52 -6.71 25.59
CA SER A 560 6.41 -7.14 26.43
C SER A 560 5.19 -7.49 25.58
N VAL A 561 4.69 -8.72 25.72
CA VAL A 561 3.38 -9.15 25.23
C VAL A 561 2.35 -8.59 26.21
N GLY A 562 1.97 -7.32 26.04
CA GLY A 562 0.98 -6.68 26.90
C GLY A 562 -0.37 -7.41 26.83
N LYS A 563 -1.13 -7.41 27.92
CA LYS A 563 -2.58 -7.61 27.89
C LYS A 563 -3.28 -6.28 27.68
#